data_AF-A0A2V7HF62-F1
#
_entry.id   AF-A0A2V7HF62-F1
#
_cell.length_a   1.000
_cell.length_b   1.000
_cell.length_c   1.000
_cell.angle_alpha   90.00
_cell.angle_beta   90.00
_cell.angle_gamma   90.00
#
_symmetry.space_group_name_H-M   'P 1'
#
loop_
_entity.id
_entity.type
_entity.pdbx_description
1 polymer ?
#
loop_
_entity_poly.entity_id
_entity_poly.type
_entity_poly.pdbx_seq_one_letter_code
_entity_poly.pdbx_strand_id
1 'polypeptide(L)'
;MLASWALWSARPRRYPAAVWAATLAVAIGLGWAGHVGIAEAQRALERAAQSWLLDLIRRDTDPFKSSTALGEIGEVKLSSRILLRVESPDGARPPALLRQATYNVYNAPAWYAVDAPFVPVQPESDGATWKLGPGVVERGRVMVSAYLRRGKGVLPAPSGSRQLDELLVVELARNSLGAVRVDEGLGLVRYGARFGDGTADAPPRSLDLVIPRSEQAAVDRAAAQLGLAGQSPEQALVTVRAWFSSRFRYARFLGPRPRGVSPLADFFFRTRAGHCEYFATGTVMLLRAAGIPARYAIGYAVHEWSPLERRFIVRGNDAHAWTLAWVGGAWREIDTTPGEWIPTERETASFWTPLGDLWSWATYLFSRWRWSERDDRLTGSIGWLLVPLIALLAWRLYRRRRVATGGAAVAPIGAASPPRPGADSAFYLVERRLAQLAFPRTPGESLARWLARVESASPVVTTAPLPALLTLHYRYRFDPAGLDAAELADLDAGARAWVAGHHMGGPEMAPQTPQRSGRTSS
;
A
#
# COMPACT_ATOMS: atom_id res chain seq x y z
N MET A 1 -3.13 41.60 8.44
CA MET A 1 -3.07 43.06 8.64
C MET A 1 -2.76 43.46 10.08
N LEU A 2 -3.42 42.90 11.11
CA LEU A 2 -3.14 43.23 12.53
C LEU A 2 -1.68 42.96 12.94
N ALA A 3 -1.11 41.81 12.53
CA ALA A 3 0.30 41.48 12.81
C ALA A 3 1.30 42.44 12.12
N SER A 4 0.98 42.92 10.91
CA SER A 4 1.81 43.87 10.17
C SER A 4 1.88 45.23 10.87
N TRP A 5 0.78 45.65 11.50
CA TRP A 5 0.70 46.86 12.32
C TRP A 5 1.50 46.74 13.62
N ALA A 6 1.42 45.60 14.31
CA ALA A 6 2.23 45.33 15.50
C ALA A 6 3.74 45.31 15.18
N LEU A 7 4.13 44.69 14.06
CA LEU A 7 5.52 44.63 13.61
C LEU A 7 6.06 46.01 13.18
N TRP A 8 5.21 46.92 12.68
CA TRP A 8 5.61 48.29 12.37
C TRP A 8 6.05 49.06 13.62
N SER A 9 5.35 48.85 14.75
CA SER A 9 5.70 49.48 16.03
C SER A 9 7.06 49.02 16.57
N ALA A 10 7.47 47.80 16.23
CA ALA A 10 8.75 47.19 16.59
C ALA A 10 9.86 47.37 15.52
N ARG A 11 9.63 48.18 14.48
CA ARG A 11 10.58 48.37 13.38
C ARG A 11 11.91 49.00 13.87
N PRO A 12 13.08 48.44 13.49
CA PRO A 12 14.37 49.07 13.76
C PRO A 12 14.49 50.43 13.06
N ARG A 13 14.74 51.50 13.82
CA ARG A 13 14.92 52.86 13.28
C ARG A 13 16.19 53.04 12.44
N ARG A 14 17.14 52.10 12.55
CA ARG A 14 18.44 52.12 11.85
C ARG A 14 18.38 51.86 10.34
N TYR A 15 17.28 51.31 9.82
CA TYR A 15 17.13 51.00 8.38
C TYR A 15 15.97 51.79 7.76
N PRO A 16 16.02 52.18 6.47
CA PRO A 16 14.93 52.88 5.79
C PRO A 16 13.61 52.09 5.80
N ALA A 17 12.48 52.81 5.81
CA ALA A 17 11.15 52.21 5.88
C ALA A 17 10.85 51.30 4.68
N ALA A 18 11.34 51.69 3.51
CA ALA A 18 11.21 50.92 2.28
C ALA A 18 11.91 49.55 2.37
N VAL A 19 13.11 49.48 2.97
CA VAL A 19 13.85 48.22 3.11
C VAL A 19 13.14 47.27 4.08
N TRP A 20 12.59 47.80 5.18
CA TRP A 20 11.80 47.01 6.12
C TRP A 20 10.48 46.51 5.49
N ALA A 21 9.79 47.37 4.73
CA ALA A 21 8.56 46.98 4.03
C ALA A 21 8.83 45.92 2.95
N ALA A 22 9.91 46.06 2.19
CA ALA A 22 10.31 45.08 1.17
C ALA A 22 10.66 43.73 1.79
N THR A 23 11.42 43.70 2.89
CA THR A 23 11.76 42.46 3.59
C THR A 23 10.53 41.79 4.22
N LEU A 24 9.59 42.57 4.77
CA LEU A 24 8.31 42.03 5.25
C LEU A 24 7.48 41.44 4.10
N ALA A 25 7.43 42.11 2.95
CA ALA A 25 6.73 41.60 1.77
C ALA A 25 7.34 40.28 1.26
N VAL A 26 8.68 40.17 1.23
CA VAL A 26 9.39 38.93 0.89
C VAL A 26 9.06 37.83 1.90
N ALA A 27 9.07 38.12 3.20
CA ALA A 27 8.75 37.13 4.23
C ALA A 27 7.30 36.63 4.13
N ILE A 28 6.34 37.53 3.86
CA ILE A 28 4.94 37.18 3.61
C ILE A 28 4.82 36.33 2.34
N GLY A 29 5.51 36.70 1.26
CA GLY A 29 5.51 35.94 0.01
C GLY A 29 6.08 34.54 0.16
N LEU A 30 7.19 34.39 0.89
CA LEU A 30 7.79 33.08 1.20
C LEU A 30 6.89 32.25 2.12
N GLY A 31 6.25 32.87 3.12
CA GLY A 31 5.29 32.20 3.99
C GLY A 31 4.06 31.71 3.23
N TRP A 32 3.52 32.53 2.33
CA TRP A 32 2.40 32.16 1.46
C TRP A 32 2.79 31.02 0.50
N ALA A 33 3.94 31.13 -0.18
CA ALA A 33 4.45 30.09 -1.06
C ALA A 33 4.70 28.77 -0.32
N GLY A 34 5.26 28.83 0.90
CA GLY A 34 5.42 27.66 1.76
C GLY A 34 4.09 27.02 2.16
N HIS A 35 3.10 27.84 2.52
CA HIS A 35 1.76 27.36 2.88
C HIS A 35 1.05 26.70 1.69
N VAL A 36 1.13 27.31 0.49
CA VAL A 36 0.61 26.73 -0.75
C VAL A 36 1.32 25.41 -1.07
N GLY A 37 2.65 25.37 -0.94
CA GLY A 37 3.43 24.15 -1.15
C GLY A 37 3.08 23.02 -0.18
N ILE A 38 2.85 23.32 1.10
CA ILE A 38 2.38 22.33 2.08
C ILE A 38 0.98 21.84 1.74
N ALA A 39 0.06 22.75 1.38
CA ALA A 39 -1.29 22.38 0.99
C ALA A 39 -1.31 21.53 -0.30
N GLU A 40 -0.41 21.78 -1.24
CA GLU A 40 -0.21 20.94 -2.43
C GLU A 40 0.40 19.58 -2.08
N ALA A 41 1.40 19.54 -1.20
CA ALA A 41 2.00 18.30 -0.71
C ALA A 41 0.98 17.44 0.06
N GLN A 42 0.16 18.04 0.91
CA GLN A 42 -0.93 17.37 1.61
C GLN A 42 -1.97 16.83 0.61
N ARG A 43 -2.40 17.64 -0.37
CA ARG A 43 -3.31 17.17 -1.43
C ARG A 43 -2.68 16.08 -2.30
N ALA A 44 -1.37 16.10 -2.51
CA ALA A 44 -0.67 15.02 -3.21
C ALA A 44 -0.63 13.73 -2.37
N LEU A 45 -0.38 13.86 -1.06
CA LEU A 45 -0.39 12.75 -0.12
C LEU A 45 -1.79 12.14 0.03
N GLU A 46 -2.83 12.96 0.16
CA GLU A 46 -4.22 12.51 0.23
C GLU A 46 -4.63 11.79 -1.06
N ARG A 47 -4.24 12.32 -2.23
CA ARG A 47 -4.46 11.63 -3.52
C ARG A 47 -3.72 10.30 -3.61
N ALA A 48 -2.49 10.22 -3.10
CA ALA A 48 -1.70 8.99 -3.05
C ALA A 48 -2.27 7.97 -2.05
N ALA A 49 -2.80 8.44 -0.92
CA ALA A 49 -3.43 7.59 0.10
C ALA A 49 -4.79 7.06 -0.37
N GLN A 50 -5.59 7.89 -1.04
CA GLN A 50 -6.87 7.49 -1.63
C GLN A 50 -6.68 6.53 -2.80
N SER A 51 -5.68 6.75 -3.66
CA SER A 51 -5.34 5.78 -4.72
C SER A 51 -4.79 4.48 -4.14
N TRP A 52 -3.98 4.54 -3.08
CA TRP A 52 -3.51 3.34 -2.36
C TRP A 52 -4.66 2.53 -1.76
N LEU A 53 -5.67 3.21 -1.18
CA LEU A 53 -6.85 2.57 -0.61
C LEU A 53 -7.76 1.95 -1.69
N LEU A 54 -7.95 2.65 -2.83
CA LEU A 54 -8.74 2.16 -3.95
C LEU A 54 -8.03 1.04 -4.73
N ASP A 55 -6.69 1.09 -4.85
CA ASP A 55 -5.87 0.00 -5.40
C ASP A 55 -5.93 -1.26 -4.52
N LEU A 56 -6.12 -1.11 -3.21
CA LEU A 56 -6.34 -2.22 -2.27
C LEU A 56 -7.69 -2.93 -2.50
N ILE A 57 -8.63 -2.26 -3.18
CA ILE A 57 -10.00 -2.74 -3.44
C ILE A 57 -10.17 -3.17 -4.92
N ARG A 58 -9.46 -2.56 -5.88
CA ARG A 58 -9.61 -2.81 -7.34
C ARG A 58 -8.59 -3.78 -7.96
N ARG A 59 -7.62 -4.32 -7.20
CA ARG A 59 -6.56 -5.19 -7.75
C ARG A 59 -6.92 -6.65 -8.02
N ASP A 60 -8.07 -7.11 -7.56
CA ASP A 60 -8.48 -8.48 -7.84
C ASP A 60 -9.14 -8.52 -9.22
N THR A 61 -8.33 -8.75 -10.26
CA THR A 61 -8.83 -9.00 -11.62
C THR A 61 -9.80 -10.18 -11.56
N ASP A 62 -11.09 -9.91 -11.76
CA ASP A 62 -12.13 -10.93 -11.78
C ASP A 62 -12.06 -11.68 -13.14
N PRO A 63 -11.71 -12.97 -13.16
CA PRO A 63 -11.57 -13.72 -14.41
C PRO A 63 -12.89 -13.93 -15.15
N PHE A 64 -14.04 -13.68 -14.50
CA PHE A 64 -15.36 -13.80 -15.10
C PHE A 64 -15.94 -12.47 -15.57
N LYS A 65 -15.44 -11.34 -15.05
CA LYS A 65 -15.98 -10.02 -15.35
C LYS A 65 -14.89 -8.94 -15.39
N SER A 66 -14.87 -8.17 -16.48
CA SER A 66 -14.15 -6.90 -16.55
C SER A 66 -15.14 -5.75 -16.63
N SER A 67 -15.13 -4.85 -15.65
CA SER A 67 -15.81 -3.56 -15.81
C SER A 67 -14.95 -2.68 -16.70
N THR A 68 -15.54 -2.12 -17.76
CA THR A 68 -14.86 -1.12 -18.59
C THR A 68 -15.30 0.28 -18.17
N ALA A 69 -14.44 1.26 -18.39
CA ALA A 69 -14.75 2.68 -18.25
C ALA A 69 -15.48 3.24 -19.49
N LEU A 70 -16.04 2.38 -20.36
CA LEU A 70 -16.77 2.83 -21.54
C LEU A 70 -18.01 3.65 -21.14
N GLY A 71 -17.97 4.93 -21.45
CA GLY A 71 -19.03 5.88 -21.16
C GLY A 71 -18.99 6.47 -19.74
N GLU A 72 -17.99 6.13 -18.93
CA GLU A 72 -17.75 6.78 -17.64
C GLU A 72 -17.07 8.15 -17.80
N ILE A 73 -17.36 9.07 -16.88
CA ILE A 73 -16.74 10.41 -16.84
C ILE A 73 -15.58 10.34 -15.85
N GLY A 74 -14.35 10.57 -16.32
CA GLY A 74 -13.18 10.66 -15.44
C GLY A 74 -11.88 10.21 -16.09
N GLU A 75 -10.81 10.32 -15.32
CA GLU A 75 -9.49 9.79 -15.69
C GLU A 75 -9.36 8.35 -15.17
N VAL A 76 -9.01 7.41 -16.05
CA VAL A 76 -8.55 6.09 -15.60
C VAL A 76 -7.17 6.28 -14.98
N LYS A 77 -7.14 6.50 -13.66
CA LYS A 77 -5.89 6.68 -12.91
C LYS A 77 -5.22 5.33 -12.71
N LEU A 78 -4.26 5.03 -13.56
CA LEU A 78 -3.42 3.86 -13.42
C LEU A 78 -2.18 4.16 -12.55
N SER A 79 -1.75 3.17 -11.78
CA SER A 79 -0.69 3.29 -10.78
C SER A 79 0.70 3.16 -11.39
N SER A 80 1.63 4.07 -11.11
CA SER A 80 3.04 3.97 -11.56
C SER A 80 3.85 2.90 -10.80
N ARG A 81 3.22 2.14 -9.91
CA ARG A 81 3.87 1.08 -9.14
C ARG A 81 4.16 -0.13 -10.01
N ILE A 82 5.37 -0.68 -9.88
CA ILE A 82 5.78 -1.95 -10.50
C ILE A 82 4.93 -3.10 -9.93
N LEU A 83 4.25 -3.82 -10.84
CA LEU A 83 3.41 -4.98 -10.56
C LEU A 83 4.10 -6.29 -10.95
N LEU A 84 4.71 -6.32 -12.14
CA LEU A 84 5.37 -7.52 -12.66
C LEU A 84 6.82 -7.22 -13.02
N ARG A 85 7.62 -8.28 -13.03
CA ARG A 85 8.97 -8.30 -13.59
C ARG A 85 9.04 -9.38 -14.64
N VAL A 86 9.58 -9.04 -15.80
CA VAL A 86 9.64 -9.92 -16.97
C VAL A 86 11.08 -10.01 -17.43
N GLU A 87 11.59 -11.22 -17.57
CA GLU A 87 12.94 -11.49 -18.07
C GLU A 87 12.88 -12.64 -19.08
N SER A 88 13.59 -12.50 -20.20
CA SER A 88 13.76 -13.60 -21.14
C SER A 88 15.09 -14.29 -20.85
N PRO A 89 15.11 -15.61 -20.59
CA PRO A 89 16.35 -16.34 -20.30
C PRO A 89 17.41 -16.18 -21.40
N ASP A 90 16.98 -16.14 -22.66
CA ASP A 90 17.86 -16.08 -23.83
C ASP A 90 18.32 -14.65 -24.17
N GLY A 91 17.99 -13.65 -23.33
CA GLY A 91 18.28 -12.24 -23.57
C GLY A 91 17.44 -11.58 -24.69
N ALA A 92 16.56 -12.34 -25.34
CA ALA A 92 15.62 -11.82 -26.33
C ALA A 92 14.61 -10.83 -25.71
N ARG A 93 14.06 -9.92 -26.52
CA ARG A 93 13.00 -9.03 -26.05
C ARG A 93 11.74 -9.85 -25.74
N PRO A 94 11.13 -9.70 -24.55
CA PRO A 94 9.90 -10.42 -24.22
C PRO A 94 8.75 -9.99 -25.14
N PRO A 95 7.69 -10.81 -25.27
CA PRO A 95 6.47 -10.43 -25.96
C PRO A 95 5.92 -9.11 -25.43
N ALA A 96 5.40 -8.28 -26.35
CA ALA A 96 4.93 -6.95 -26.01
C ALA A 96 3.67 -6.94 -25.12
N LEU A 97 2.93 -8.06 -25.08
CA LEU A 97 1.69 -8.21 -24.33
C LEU A 97 1.74 -9.47 -23.46
N LEU A 98 1.29 -9.32 -22.22
CA LEU A 98 1.02 -10.42 -21.30
C LEU A 98 -0.47 -10.45 -20.98
N ARG A 99 -1.15 -11.49 -21.43
CA ARG A 99 -2.59 -11.68 -21.27
C ARG A 99 -2.90 -12.23 -19.88
N GLN A 100 -3.83 -11.59 -19.17
CA GLN A 100 -4.39 -12.11 -17.92
C GLN A 100 -5.71 -12.84 -18.17
N ALA A 101 -6.66 -12.18 -18.82
CA ALA A 101 -8.02 -12.71 -18.98
C ALA A 101 -8.60 -12.34 -20.35
N THR A 102 -9.65 -13.06 -20.72
CA THR A 102 -10.34 -12.90 -22.01
C THR A 102 -11.84 -13.10 -21.81
N TYR A 103 -12.63 -12.31 -22.52
CA TYR A 103 -14.08 -12.21 -22.36
C TYR A 103 -14.76 -12.26 -23.72
N ASN A 104 -15.92 -12.93 -23.78
CA ASN A 104 -16.65 -13.19 -25.02
C ASN A 104 -18.01 -12.48 -25.08
N VAL A 105 -18.58 -12.01 -23.97
CA VAL A 105 -19.87 -11.32 -23.99
C VAL A 105 -19.72 -9.90 -23.48
N TYR A 106 -20.11 -8.92 -24.29
CA TYR A 106 -20.21 -7.53 -23.87
C TYR A 106 -21.64 -7.25 -23.41
N ASN A 107 -21.80 -6.67 -22.23
CA ASN A 107 -23.05 -6.08 -21.79
C ASN A 107 -22.69 -4.79 -21.03
N ALA A 108 -22.82 -3.66 -21.73
CA ALA A 108 -22.30 -2.38 -21.29
C ALA A 108 -22.69 -2.07 -19.83
N PRO A 109 -21.75 -1.56 -19.00
CA PRO A 109 -20.36 -1.20 -19.32
C PRO A 109 -19.35 -2.32 -19.00
N ALA A 110 -19.71 -3.60 -19.13
CA ALA A 110 -18.83 -4.69 -18.71
C ALA A 110 -18.71 -5.81 -19.75
N TRP A 111 -17.56 -6.49 -19.71
CA TRP A 111 -17.29 -7.72 -20.44
C TRP A 111 -17.35 -8.92 -19.48
N TYR A 112 -17.87 -10.04 -19.98
CA TYR A 112 -18.10 -11.26 -19.23
C TYR A 112 -17.49 -12.46 -19.95
N ALA A 113 -16.93 -13.39 -19.18
CA ALA A 113 -16.48 -14.68 -19.64
C ALA A 113 -17.62 -15.70 -19.43
N VAL A 114 -18.49 -15.80 -20.42
CA VAL A 114 -19.67 -16.68 -20.39
C VAL A 114 -19.31 -18.06 -20.94
N ASP A 115 -19.87 -19.10 -20.31
CA ASP A 115 -19.61 -20.50 -20.60
C ASP A 115 -18.10 -20.85 -20.57
N ALA A 116 -17.36 -20.26 -19.64
CA ALA A 116 -15.91 -20.44 -19.51
C ALA A 116 -15.54 -20.93 -18.10
N PRO A 117 -16.00 -22.13 -17.68
CA PRO A 117 -15.67 -22.66 -16.37
C PRO A 117 -14.16 -22.89 -16.25
N PHE A 118 -13.65 -22.75 -15.02
CA PHE A 118 -12.28 -23.13 -14.71
C PHE A 118 -12.20 -24.63 -14.49
N VAL A 119 -11.22 -25.27 -15.12
CA VAL A 119 -10.88 -26.68 -14.98
C VAL A 119 -9.50 -26.77 -14.32
N PRO A 120 -9.33 -27.59 -13.27
CA PRO A 120 -8.03 -27.77 -12.63
C PRO A 120 -7.01 -28.35 -13.63
N VAL A 121 -5.78 -27.86 -13.56
CA VAL A 121 -4.63 -28.38 -14.31
C VAL A 121 -3.81 -29.18 -13.33
N GLN A 122 -3.42 -30.40 -13.68
CA GLN A 122 -2.56 -31.20 -12.82
C GLN A 122 -1.09 -30.84 -13.07
N PRO A 123 -0.25 -30.77 -12.01
CA PRO A 123 1.18 -30.61 -12.19
C PRO A 123 1.79 -31.89 -12.76
N GLU A 124 2.91 -31.74 -13.46
CA GLU A 124 3.77 -32.85 -13.86
C GLU A 124 4.51 -33.42 -12.63
N SER A 125 5.31 -34.47 -12.83
CA SER A 125 6.01 -35.18 -11.75
C SER A 125 6.97 -34.32 -10.91
N ASP A 126 7.39 -33.18 -11.44
CA ASP A 126 8.26 -32.22 -10.74
C ASP A 126 7.50 -31.31 -9.76
N GLY A 127 6.15 -31.30 -9.79
CA GLY A 127 5.31 -30.45 -8.97
C GLY A 127 5.36 -28.95 -9.31
N ALA A 128 6.06 -28.58 -10.40
CA ALA A 128 6.35 -27.19 -10.76
C ALA A 128 6.01 -26.87 -12.22
N THR A 129 5.83 -27.89 -13.05
CA THR A 129 5.46 -27.77 -14.45
C THR A 129 3.98 -28.07 -14.64
N TRP A 130 3.29 -27.20 -15.38
CA TRP A 130 1.85 -27.25 -15.62
C TRP A 130 1.60 -27.13 -17.12
N LYS A 131 1.06 -28.19 -17.73
CA LYS A 131 0.69 -28.19 -19.15
C LYS A 131 -0.71 -27.61 -19.34
N LEU A 132 -0.78 -26.49 -20.06
CA LEU A 132 -2.03 -25.81 -20.39
C LEU A 132 -2.69 -26.34 -21.66
N GLY A 133 -2.04 -27.22 -22.42
CA GLY A 133 -2.59 -27.82 -23.63
C GLY A 133 -1.59 -28.73 -24.34
N PRO A 134 -1.97 -29.32 -25.49
CA PRO A 134 -1.08 -30.17 -26.27
C PRO A 134 0.13 -29.37 -26.79
N GLY A 135 1.28 -30.06 -26.89
CA GLY A 135 2.58 -29.46 -27.23
C GLY A 135 2.60 -28.85 -28.64
N VAL A 136 3.28 -27.72 -28.77
CA VAL A 136 3.51 -27.00 -30.04
C VAL A 136 4.98 -26.60 -30.12
N VAL A 137 5.45 -26.28 -31.32
CA VAL A 137 6.75 -25.66 -31.57
C VAL A 137 6.90 -24.41 -30.69
N GLU A 138 7.79 -24.50 -29.72
CA GLU A 138 8.12 -23.41 -28.81
C GLU A 138 8.80 -22.28 -29.60
N ARG A 139 8.26 -21.07 -29.48
CA ARG A 139 8.84 -19.86 -30.06
C ARG A 139 9.77 -19.16 -29.08
N GLY A 140 9.50 -19.31 -27.78
CA GLY A 140 10.37 -18.82 -26.73
C GLY A 140 9.79 -19.00 -25.34
N ARG A 141 10.57 -18.56 -24.36
CA ARG A 141 10.25 -18.62 -22.94
C ARG A 141 10.46 -17.25 -22.29
N VAL A 142 9.55 -16.86 -21.42
CA VAL A 142 9.73 -15.68 -20.55
C VAL A 142 9.46 -16.03 -19.10
N MET A 143 10.29 -15.53 -18.21
CA MET A 143 10.07 -15.61 -16.78
C MET A 143 9.26 -14.39 -16.33
N VAL A 144 8.18 -14.64 -15.61
CA VAL A 144 7.31 -13.62 -15.04
C VAL A 144 7.34 -13.76 -13.52
N SER A 145 7.59 -12.66 -12.82
CA SER A 145 7.39 -12.57 -11.37
C SER A 145 6.15 -11.73 -11.09
N ALA A 146 5.17 -12.32 -10.39
CA ALA A 146 3.88 -11.72 -10.09
C ALA A 146 3.53 -11.86 -8.60
N TYR A 147 2.92 -10.83 -8.01
CA TYR A 147 2.43 -10.88 -6.64
C TYR A 147 0.97 -11.34 -6.60
N LEU A 148 0.69 -12.39 -5.82
CA LEU A 148 -0.66 -12.92 -5.59
C LEU A 148 -1.21 -12.48 -4.24
N ARG A 149 -2.48 -12.05 -4.21
CA ARG A 149 -3.12 -11.59 -2.98
C ARG A 149 -3.64 -12.81 -2.23
N ARG A 150 -3.16 -13.03 -1.00
CA ARG A 150 -3.51 -14.22 -0.19
C ARG A 150 -3.28 -15.53 -0.96
N GLY A 151 -2.27 -15.56 -1.83
CA GLY A 151 -1.95 -16.73 -2.64
C GLY A 151 -2.87 -16.98 -3.83
N LYS A 152 -3.79 -16.06 -4.14
CA LYS A 152 -4.74 -16.22 -5.25
C LYS A 152 -4.58 -15.13 -6.30
N GLY A 153 -4.85 -15.46 -7.55
CA GLY A 153 -4.88 -14.48 -8.65
C GLY A 153 -4.78 -15.11 -10.04
N VAL A 154 -4.98 -14.27 -11.05
CA VAL A 154 -4.87 -14.65 -12.47
C VAL A 154 -3.46 -14.36 -12.96
N LEU A 155 -2.81 -15.35 -13.58
CA LEU A 155 -1.43 -15.25 -14.04
C LEU A 155 -1.35 -14.59 -15.42
N PRO A 156 -0.61 -13.48 -15.56
CA PRO A 156 -0.31 -12.89 -16.86
C PRO A 156 0.69 -13.76 -17.64
N ALA A 157 0.36 -14.15 -18.86
CA ALA A 157 1.26 -14.93 -19.72
C ALA A 157 1.19 -14.45 -21.17
N PRO A 158 2.25 -14.61 -21.98
CA PRO A 158 2.16 -14.34 -23.40
C PRO A 158 1.05 -15.13 -24.07
N SER A 159 0.43 -14.56 -25.11
CA SER A 159 -0.48 -15.34 -25.95
C SER A 159 0.26 -16.53 -26.58
N GLY A 160 -0.45 -17.66 -26.67
CA GLY A 160 0.15 -18.91 -27.10
C GLY A 160 0.93 -19.66 -26.02
N SER A 161 0.87 -19.23 -24.76
CA SER A 161 1.43 -20.00 -23.64
C SER A 161 0.77 -21.37 -23.54
N ARG A 162 1.58 -22.43 -23.56
CA ARG A 162 1.14 -23.83 -23.48
C ARG A 162 1.64 -24.55 -22.25
N GLN A 163 2.67 -24.02 -21.60
CA GLN A 163 3.25 -24.61 -20.42
C GLN A 163 3.76 -23.49 -19.49
N LEU A 164 3.50 -23.66 -18.21
CA LEU A 164 4.13 -22.88 -17.15
C LEU A 164 5.09 -23.79 -16.40
N ASP A 165 6.36 -23.43 -16.30
CA ASP A 165 7.38 -24.14 -15.52
C ASP A 165 7.90 -23.27 -14.38
N GLU A 166 8.62 -23.87 -13.44
CA GLU A 166 9.11 -23.20 -12.21
C GLU A 166 7.98 -22.55 -11.37
N LEU A 167 6.72 -22.99 -11.51
CA LEU A 167 5.58 -22.43 -10.80
C LEU A 167 5.21 -23.33 -9.61
N LEU A 168 5.65 -22.99 -8.39
CA LEU A 168 5.18 -23.71 -7.20
C LEU A 168 3.90 -23.08 -6.65
N VAL A 169 2.79 -23.71 -6.99
CA VAL A 169 1.46 -23.41 -6.44
C VAL A 169 0.80 -24.71 -6.05
N VAL A 170 -0.17 -24.65 -5.14
CA VAL A 170 -0.90 -25.84 -4.70
C VAL A 170 -1.93 -26.22 -5.75
N GLU A 171 -2.68 -25.22 -6.22
CA GLU A 171 -3.76 -25.42 -7.18
C GLU A 171 -3.69 -24.40 -8.32
N LEU A 172 -3.69 -24.93 -9.54
CA LEU A 172 -3.79 -24.17 -10.77
C LEU A 172 -5.06 -24.59 -11.52
N ALA A 173 -5.80 -23.62 -12.04
CA ALA A 173 -6.93 -23.86 -12.91
C ALA A 173 -6.84 -23.00 -14.16
N ARG A 174 -7.41 -23.48 -15.27
CA ARG A 174 -7.51 -22.73 -16.52
C ARG A 174 -8.95 -22.72 -17.04
N ASN A 175 -9.33 -21.69 -17.77
CA ASN A 175 -10.62 -21.67 -18.47
C ASN A 175 -10.45 -21.83 -19.99
N SER A 176 -11.56 -22.06 -20.69
CA SER A 176 -11.60 -22.25 -22.14
C SER A 176 -11.26 -20.99 -22.95
N LEU A 177 -11.22 -19.81 -22.31
CA LEU A 177 -10.86 -18.54 -22.95
C LEU A 177 -9.37 -18.19 -22.75
N GLY A 178 -8.62 -19.04 -22.05
CA GLY A 178 -7.17 -18.90 -21.90
C GLY A 178 -6.69 -18.16 -20.65
N ALA A 179 -7.57 -17.88 -19.70
CA ALA A 179 -7.17 -17.37 -18.40
C ALA A 179 -6.65 -18.51 -17.52
N VAL A 180 -5.56 -18.27 -16.81
CA VAL A 180 -4.96 -19.21 -15.85
C VAL A 180 -5.00 -18.57 -14.47
N ARG A 181 -5.56 -19.28 -13.50
CA ARG A 181 -5.77 -18.80 -12.13
C ARG A 181 -5.08 -19.72 -11.14
N VAL A 182 -4.44 -19.11 -10.15
CA VAL A 182 -3.93 -19.77 -8.95
C VAL A 182 -4.99 -19.63 -7.86
N ASP A 183 -5.43 -20.76 -7.32
CA ASP A 183 -6.45 -20.81 -6.27
C ASP A 183 -5.83 -20.92 -4.87
N GLU A 184 -4.59 -21.40 -4.78
CA GLU A 184 -3.78 -21.42 -3.57
C GLU A 184 -2.28 -21.45 -3.92
N GLY A 185 -1.51 -20.52 -3.35
CA GLY A 185 -0.10 -20.33 -3.67
C GLY A 185 0.60 -19.36 -2.74
N LEU A 186 1.88 -19.09 -3.02
CA LEU A 186 2.68 -18.14 -2.25
C LEU A 186 2.35 -16.68 -2.62
N GLY A 187 2.78 -15.73 -1.78
CA GLY A 187 2.51 -14.31 -2.01
C GLY A 187 3.23 -13.72 -3.23
N LEU A 188 4.43 -14.19 -3.55
CA LEU A 188 5.16 -13.90 -4.78
C LEU A 188 5.34 -15.21 -5.52
N VAL A 189 4.90 -15.27 -6.78
CA VAL A 189 5.16 -16.40 -7.68
C VAL A 189 6.13 -15.97 -8.77
N ARG A 190 7.04 -16.87 -9.13
CA ARG A 190 7.88 -16.78 -10.32
C ARG A 190 7.55 -17.99 -11.17
N TYR A 191 7.48 -17.81 -12.48
CA TYR A 191 7.21 -18.91 -13.40
C TYR A 191 7.74 -18.59 -14.78
N GLY A 192 8.17 -19.61 -15.51
CA GLY A 192 8.49 -19.51 -16.93
C GLY A 192 7.28 -19.87 -17.78
N ALA A 193 6.85 -18.95 -18.63
CA ALA A 193 5.82 -19.20 -19.62
C ALA A 193 6.47 -19.56 -20.96
N ARG A 194 6.25 -20.79 -21.42
CA ARG A 194 6.66 -21.24 -22.76
C ARG A 194 5.51 -20.99 -23.73
N PHE A 195 5.79 -20.20 -24.75
CA PHE A 195 4.81 -19.79 -25.75
C PHE A 195 5.29 -20.13 -27.16
N GLY A 196 4.33 -20.40 -28.03
CA GLY A 196 4.56 -20.78 -29.41
C GLY A 196 3.50 -20.20 -30.33
N ASP A 197 3.49 -20.66 -31.57
CA ASP A 197 2.40 -20.32 -32.48
C ASP A 197 1.12 -21.08 -32.09
N GLY A 198 -0.04 -20.43 -32.21
CA GLY A 198 -1.32 -20.99 -31.78
C GLY A 198 -1.69 -20.64 -30.33
N THR A 199 -2.67 -21.33 -29.75
CA THR A 199 -3.28 -20.95 -28.46
C THR A 199 -3.88 -22.14 -27.70
N ALA A 200 -3.79 -22.13 -26.37
CA ALA A 200 -4.46 -23.10 -25.50
C ALA A 200 -5.99 -22.90 -25.41
N ASP A 201 -6.49 -21.81 -25.96
CA ASP A 201 -7.90 -21.44 -25.88
C ASP A 201 -8.76 -22.35 -26.75
N ALA A 202 -10.02 -22.52 -26.35
CA ALA A 202 -11.01 -23.21 -27.15
C ALA A 202 -11.29 -22.46 -28.46
N PRO A 203 -11.66 -23.18 -29.54
CA PRO A 203 -12.15 -22.60 -30.78
C PRO A 203 -13.32 -21.62 -30.56
N PRO A 204 -13.65 -20.82 -31.58
CA PRO A 204 -14.77 -19.89 -31.49
C PRO A 204 -16.11 -20.58 -31.24
N ARG A 205 -16.97 -19.89 -30.50
CA ARG A 205 -18.37 -20.24 -30.28
C ARG A 205 -19.28 -19.16 -30.84
N SER A 206 -20.58 -19.42 -30.93
CA SER A 206 -21.58 -18.44 -31.37
C SER A 206 -21.52 -17.13 -30.57
N LEU A 207 -21.24 -17.20 -29.26
CA LEU A 207 -21.06 -16.04 -28.38
C LEU A 207 -19.93 -15.11 -28.83
N ASP A 208 -18.91 -15.62 -29.53
CA ASP A 208 -17.77 -14.83 -30.03
C ASP A 208 -18.14 -13.96 -31.26
N LEU A 209 -19.39 -14.07 -31.75
CA LEU A 209 -19.97 -13.27 -32.84
C LEU A 209 -21.08 -12.32 -32.37
N VAL A 210 -21.54 -12.42 -31.13
CA VAL A 210 -22.71 -11.67 -30.66
C VAL A 210 -22.38 -10.18 -30.48
N ILE A 211 -23.19 -9.30 -31.06
CA ILE A 211 -23.17 -7.86 -30.82
C ILE A 211 -24.39 -7.50 -29.97
N PRO A 212 -24.25 -6.72 -28.88
CA PRO A 212 -25.39 -6.32 -28.06
C PRO A 212 -26.34 -5.39 -28.82
N ARG A 213 -27.65 -5.57 -28.63
CA ARG A 213 -28.68 -4.76 -29.29
C ARG A 213 -28.50 -3.26 -29.08
N SER A 214 -27.98 -2.85 -27.93
CA SER A 214 -27.70 -1.44 -27.60
C SER A 214 -26.61 -0.81 -28.47
N GLU A 215 -25.69 -1.61 -29.00
CA GLU A 215 -24.57 -1.15 -29.85
C GLU A 215 -24.79 -1.47 -31.34
N GLN A 216 -25.70 -2.40 -31.65
CA GLN A 216 -25.91 -2.95 -33.00
C GLN A 216 -26.01 -1.87 -34.08
N ALA A 217 -26.88 -0.87 -33.90
CA ALA A 217 -27.07 0.18 -34.91
C ALA A 217 -25.80 1.01 -35.18
N ALA A 218 -24.98 1.25 -34.16
CA ALA A 218 -23.73 1.98 -34.29
C ALA A 218 -22.67 1.15 -35.02
N VAL A 219 -22.59 -0.12 -34.66
CA VAL A 219 -21.64 -1.09 -35.21
C VAL A 219 -21.97 -1.38 -36.68
N ASP A 220 -23.23 -1.64 -37.02
CA ASP A 220 -23.68 -1.90 -38.38
C ASP A 220 -23.39 -0.71 -39.30
N ARG A 221 -23.68 0.51 -38.82
CA ARG A 221 -23.37 1.74 -39.56
C ARG A 221 -21.86 1.87 -39.82
N ALA A 222 -21.03 1.61 -38.81
CA ALA A 222 -19.58 1.70 -38.96
C ALA A 222 -19.03 0.59 -39.89
N ALA A 223 -19.52 -0.64 -39.75
CA ALA A 223 -19.16 -1.77 -40.60
C ALA A 223 -19.55 -1.55 -42.06
N ALA A 224 -20.73 -0.98 -42.32
CA ALA A 224 -21.19 -0.60 -43.66
C ALA A 224 -20.31 0.53 -44.24
N GLN A 225 -19.98 1.55 -43.44
CA GLN A 225 -19.07 2.64 -43.87
C GLN A 225 -17.68 2.13 -44.25
N LEU A 226 -17.21 1.07 -43.58
CA LEU A 226 -15.92 0.44 -43.83
C LEU A 226 -15.97 -0.65 -44.91
N GLY A 227 -17.16 -1.00 -45.41
CA GLY A 227 -17.34 -2.08 -46.37
C GLY A 227 -16.85 -3.44 -45.85
N LEU A 228 -17.02 -3.73 -44.55
CA LEU A 228 -16.49 -4.95 -43.93
C LEU A 228 -17.21 -6.22 -44.40
N ALA A 229 -18.45 -6.11 -44.86
CA ALA A 229 -19.22 -7.23 -45.35
C ALA A 229 -18.53 -7.90 -46.54
N GLY A 230 -18.26 -9.21 -46.44
CA GLY A 230 -17.63 -10.00 -47.50
C GLY A 230 -16.10 -9.90 -47.58
N GLN A 231 -15.45 -9.12 -46.72
CA GLN A 231 -13.98 -9.12 -46.64
C GLN A 231 -13.45 -10.42 -46.05
N SER A 232 -12.25 -10.85 -46.46
CA SER A 232 -11.53 -11.90 -45.75
C SER A 232 -11.16 -11.42 -44.33
N PRO A 233 -10.93 -12.33 -43.36
CA PRO A 233 -10.50 -11.94 -42.03
C PRO A 233 -9.26 -11.04 -42.03
N GLU A 234 -8.27 -11.35 -42.85
CA GLU A 234 -7.04 -10.57 -42.99
C GLU A 234 -7.32 -9.16 -43.53
N GLN A 235 -8.18 -9.04 -44.55
CA GLN A 235 -8.58 -7.76 -45.11
C GLN A 235 -9.33 -6.90 -44.08
N ALA A 236 -10.30 -7.49 -43.37
CA ALA A 236 -11.05 -6.78 -42.34
C ALA A 236 -10.13 -6.27 -41.21
N LEU A 237 -9.15 -7.07 -40.79
CA LEU A 237 -8.15 -6.68 -39.80
C LEU A 237 -7.35 -5.44 -40.25
N VAL A 238 -6.89 -5.43 -41.51
CA VAL A 238 -6.17 -4.30 -42.10
C VAL A 238 -7.07 -3.06 -42.18
N THR A 239 -8.30 -3.22 -42.66
CA THR A 239 -9.29 -2.14 -42.79
C THR A 239 -9.60 -1.49 -41.43
N VAL A 240 -9.89 -2.30 -40.41
CA VAL A 240 -10.22 -1.81 -39.05
C VAL A 240 -9.00 -1.13 -38.42
N ARG A 241 -7.80 -1.71 -38.54
CA ARG A 241 -6.57 -1.09 -38.02
C ARG A 241 -6.30 0.26 -38.67
N ALA A 242 -6.41 0.34 -40.00
CA ALA A 242 -6.21 1.57 -40.75
C ALA A 242 -7.23 2.66 -40.38
N TRP A 243 -8.49 2.28 -40.13
CA TRP A 243 -9.52 3.23 -39.71
C TRP A 243 -9.21 3.87 -38.35
N PHE A 244 -8.84 3.06 -37.35
CA PHE A 244 -8.46 3.58 -36.04
C PHE A 244 -7.18 4.40 -36.09
N SER A 245 -6.14 3.95 -36.80
CA SER A 245 -4.87 4.68 -36.86
C SER A 245 -4.96 6.01 -37.61
N SER A 246 -5.87 6.15 -38.57
CA SER A 246 -5.98 7.36 -39.40
C SER A 246 -6.99 8.39 -38.91
N ARG A 247 -8.02 7.96 -38.17
CA ARG A 247 -9.18 8.82 -37.84
C ARG A 247 -9.39 9.04 -36.35
N PHE A 248 -8.65 8.35 -35.49
CA PHE A 248 -8.84 8.37 -34.05
C PHE A 248 -7.55 8.73 -33.32
N ARG A 249 -7.68 9.24 -32.10
CA ARG A 249 -6.56 9.57 -31.21
C ARG A 249 -6.71 8.90 -29.85
N TYR A 250 -5.58 8.67 -29.17
CA TYR A 250 -5.62 8.20 -27.79
C TYR A 250 -6.00 9.36 -26.84
N ALA A 251 -6.90 9.10 -25.89
CA ALA A 251 -7.27 10.08 -24.87
C ALA A 251 -7.71 9.38 -23.57
N ARG A 252 -7.08 9.76 -22.45
CA ARG A 252 -7.43 9.28 -21.09
C ARG A 252 -8.68 9.93 -20.52
N PHE A 253 -9.03 11.13 -21.00
CA PHE A 253 -10.17 11.90 -20.55
C PHE A 253 -11.14 12.09 -21.72
N LEU A 254 -12.39 11.69 -21.50
CA LEU A 254 -13.48 11.95 -22.43
C LEU A 254 -14.47 12.90 -21.76
N GLY A 255 -14.89 13.93 -22.50
CA GLY A 255 -15.94 14.84 -22.08
C GLY A 255 -17.29 14.13 -21.96
N PRO A 256 -18.32 14.82 -21.45
CA PRO A 256 -19.64 14.22 -21.25
C PRO A 256 -20.21 13.65 -22.55
N ARG A 257 -20.81 12.46 -22.44
CA ARG A 257 -21.52 11.78 -23.51
C ARG A 257 -22.98 12.24 -23.59
N PRO A 258 -23.53 12.49 -24.79
CA PRO A 258 -24.95 12.78 -24.96
C PRO A 258 -25.84 11.65 -24.42
N ARG A 259 -26.97 12.01 -23.82
CA ARG A 259 -27.98 11.05 -23.36
C ARG A 259 -28.56 10.29 -24.56
N GLY A 260 -28.85 9.00 -24.39
CA GLY A 260 -29.46 8.15 -25.42
C GLY A 260 -28.52 7.68 -26.54
N VAL A 261 -27.25 8.12 -26.57
CA VAL A 261 -26.25 7.66 -27.53
C VAL A 261 -25.44 6.51 -26.92
N SER A 262 -25.22 5.41 -27.64
CA SER A 262 -24.40 4.31 -27.11
C SER A 262 -22.92 4.72 -26.98
N PRO A 263 -22.14 4.16 -26.04
CA PRO A 263 -20.71 4.43 -25.94
C PRO A 263 -19.94 4.26 -27.25
N LEU A 264 -20.24 3.24 -28.07
CA LEU A 264 -19.56 3.05 -29.35
C LEU A 264 -20.06 4.01 -30.42
N ALA A 265 -21.35 4.38 -30.44
CA ALA A 265 -21.85 5.41 -31.34
C ALA A 265 -21.14 6.74 -31.11
N ASP A 266 -20.96 7.11 -29.84
CA ASP A 266 -20.26 8.32 -29.44
C ASP A 266 -18.79 8.29 -29.90
N PHE A 267 -18.12 7.17 -29.63
CA PHE A 267 -16.73 6.94 -29.99
C PHE A 267 -16.50 6.98 -31.51
N PHE A 268 -17.27 6.22 -32.28
CA PHE A 268 -17.10 6.08 -33.73
C PHE A 268 -17.40 7.38 -34.49
N PHE A 269 -18.45 8.09 -34.09
CA PHE A 269 -19.01 9.16 -34.94
C PHE A 269 -18.82 10.57 -34.38
N ARG A 270 -18.58 10.75 -33.07
CA ARG A 270 -18.43 12.08 -32.47
C ARG A 270 -17.05 12.31 -31.86
N THR A 271 -16.66 11.56 -30.83
CA THR A 271 -15.44 11.87 -30.06
C THR A 271 -14.18 11.50 -30.82
N ARG A 272 -14.20 10.36 -31.53
CA ARG A 272 -13.03 9.76 -32.22
C ARG A 272 -11.77 9.76 -31.37
N ALA A 273 -11.96 9.61 -30.06
CA ALA A 273 -10.91 9.61 -29.07
C ALA A 273 -11.33 8.70 -27.91
N GLY A 274 -10.38 7.97 -27.34
CA GLY A 274 -10.62 7.06 -26.21
C GLY A 274 -9.34 6.41 -25.72
N HIS A 275 -9.44 5.65 -24.63
CA HIS A 275 -8.35 4.80 -24.13
C HIS A 275 -8.47 3.38 -24.70
N CYS A 276 -7.52 2.50 -24.34
CA CYS A 276 -7.38 1.15 -24.90
C CYS A 276 -8.67 0.33 -24.93
N GLU A 277 -9.52 0.44 -23.90
CA GLU A 277 -10.79 -0.30 -23.83
C GLU A 277 -11.80 0.08 -24.93
N TYR A 278 -11.83 1.36 -25.35
CA TYR A 278 -12.67 1.81 -26.46
C TYR A 278 -12.22 1.22 -27.79
N PHE A 279 -10.91 1.26 -28.04
CA PHE A 279 -10.31 0.68 -29.24
C PHE A 279 -10.50 -0.85 -29.27
N ALA A 280 -10.23 -1.54 -28.18
CA ALA A 280 -10.43 -2.98 -28.07
C ALA A 280 -11.90 -3.38 -28.23
N THR A 281 -12.83 -2.72 -27.52
CA THR A 281 -14.26 -3.02 -27.64
C THR A 281 -14.77 -2.71 -29.05
N GLY A 282 -14.40 -1.56 -29.61
CA GLY A 282 -14.79 -1.17 -30.96
C GLY A 282 -14.28 -2.14 -32.03
N THR A 283 -13.02 -2.58 -31.92
CA THR A 283 -12.44 -3.58 -32.81
C THR A 283 -13.15 -4.93 -32.69
N VAL A 284 -13.42 -5.42 -31.48
CA VAL A 284 -14.20 -6.67 -31.32
C VAL A 284 -15.55 -6.55 -32.03
N MET A 285 -16.29 -5.46 -31.82
CA MET A 285 -17.62 -5.31 -32.43
C MET A 285 -17.58 -5.22 -33.95
N LEU A 286 -16.61 -4.51 -34.53
CA LEU A 286 -16.47 -4.40 -35.98
C LEU A 286 -16.07 -5.73 -36.62
N LEU A 287 -15.19 -6.49 -35.99
CA LEU A 287 -14.81 -7.83 -36.47
C LEU A 287 -16.00 -8.79 -36.39
N ARG A 288 -16.78 -8.74 -35.31
CA ARG A 288 -18.03 -9.52 -35.19
C ARG A 288 -19.03 -9.17 -36.28
N ALA A 289 -19.16 -7.88 -36.62
CA ALA A 289 -20.04 -7.44 -37.71
C ALA A 289 -19.55 -7.90 -39.09
N ALA A 290 -18.25 -8.15 -39.23
CA ALA A 290 -17.65 -8.76 -40.41
C ALA A 290 -17.77 -10.31 -40.43
N GLY A 291 -18.42 -10.91 -39.43
CA GLY A 291 -18.53 -12.37 -39.29
C GLY A 291 -17.27 -13.05 -38.75
N ILE A 292 -16.32 -12.29 -38.20
CA ILE A 292 -15.06 -12.80 -37.66
C ILE A 292 -15.23 -12.94 -36.14
N PRO A 293 -15.10 -14.16 -35.59
CA PRO A 293 -15.17 -14.34 -34.15
C PRO A 293 -14.06 -13.57 -33.46
N ALA A 294 -14.42 -12.77 -32.45
CA ALA A 294 -13.50 -11.91 -31.75
C ALA A 294 -13.80 -11.87 -30.24
N ARG A 295 -12.77 -11.73 -29.41
CA ARG A 295 -12.86 -11.65 -27.94
C ARG A 295 -12.12 -10.43 -27.41
N TYR A 296 -12.58 -9.91 -26.29
CA TYR A 296 -11.93 -8.82 -25.57
C TYR A 296 -10.90 -9.39 -24.59
N ALA A 297 -9.66 -8.93 -24.65
CA ALA A 297 -8.58 -9.39 -23.77
C ALA A 297 -8.02 -8.24 -22.94
N ILE A 298 -7.61 -8.56 -21.72
CA ILE A 298 -6.93 -7.64 -20.82
C ILE A 298 -5.64 -8.26 -20.27
N GLY A 299 -4.73 -7.39 -19.87
CA GLY A 299 -3.51 -7.77 -19.19
C GLY A 299 -2.57 -6.59 -19.13
N TYR A 300 -1.32 -6.79 -19.53
CA TYR A 300 -0.31 -5.74 -19.47
C TYR A 300 0.54 -5.65 -20.73
N ALA A 301 0.93 -4.44 -21.07
CA ALA A 301 1.98 -4.19 -22.05
C ALA A 301 3.37 -4.25 -21.41
N VAL A 302 4.33 -4.82 -22.12
CA VAL A 302 5.72 -4.95 -21.67
C VAL A 302 6.61 -4.06 -22.54
N HIS A 303 6.94 -2.87 -22.03
CA HIS A 303 7.73 -1.91 -22.79
C HIS A 303 8.86 -1.24 -22.01
N GLU A 304 8.82 -1.25 -20.67
CA GLU A 304 9.78 -0.52 -19.84
C GLU A 304 10.94 -1.42 -19.44
N TRP A 305 12.14 -1.06 -19.87
CA TRP A 305 13.38 -1.67 -19.39
C TRP A 305 13.86 -0.93 -18.15
N SER A 306 14.11 -1.65 -17.05
CA SER A 306 14.74 -1.09 -15.85
C SER A 306 16.25 -1.30 -15.89
N PRO A 307 17.06 -0.24 -16.03
CA PRO A 307 18.52 -0.35 -15.96
C PRO A 307 19.00 -0.82 -14.58
N LEU A 308 18.28 -0.45 -13.52
CA LEU A 308 18.57 -0.84 -12.14
C LEU A 308 18.47 -2.36 -11.96
N GLU A 309 17.39 -2.95 -12.46
CA GLU A 309 17.10 -4.38 -12.27
C GLU A 309 17.60 -5.27 -13.42
N ARG A 310 18.08 -4.66 -14.51
CA ARG A 310 18.49 -5.30 -15.78
C ARG A 310 17.44 -6.27 -16.31
N ARG A 311 16.17 -5.85 -16.28
CA ARG A 311 15.00 -6.63 -16.74
C ARG A 311 13.87 -5.69 -17.14
N PHE A 312 12.84 -6.24 -17.80
CA PHE A 312 11.62 -5.50 -18.05
C PHE A 312 10.78 -5.43 -16.77
N ILE A 313 10.22 -4.26 -16.52
CA ILE A 313 9.26 -4.03 -15.44
C ILE A 313 7.92 -3.65 -16.05
N VAL A 314 6.85 -4.06 -15.39
CA VAL A 314 5.47 -3.75 -15.77
C VAL A 314 4.82 -3.04 -14.62
N ARG A 315 4.32 -1.85 -14.85
CA ARG A 315 3.65 -1.00 -13.88
C ARG A 315 2.13 -1.12 -14.01
N GLY A 316 1.40 -0.56 -13.05
CA GLY A 316 -0.07 -0.52 -13.11
C GLY A 316 -0.62 0.30 -14.27
N ASN A 317 0.12 1.32 -14.72
CA ASN A 317 -0.19 2.09 -15.93
C ASN A 317 0.07 1.36 -17.23
N ASP A 318 0.79 0.24 -17.20
CA ASP A 318 0.94 -0.61 -18.37
C ASP A 318 -0.24 -1.59 -18.53
N ALA A 319 -1.30 -1.46 -17.70
CA ALA A 319 -2.52 -2.24 -17.87
C ALA A 319 -3.19 -1.90 -19.20
N HIS A 320 -3.43 -2.92 -20.01
CA HIS A 320 -3.84 -2.73 -21.40
C HIS A 320 -4.97 -3.66 -21.81
N ALA A 321 -5.74 -3.23 -22.80
CA ALA A 321 -6.84 -3.99 -23.38
C ALA A 321 -6.68 -4.08 -24.90
N TRP A 322 -6.92 -5.26 -25.47
CA TRP A 322 -6.80 -5.52 -26.91
C TRP A 322 -7.83 -6.56 -27.37
N THR A 323 -7.81 -6.86 -28.67
CA THR A 323 -8.72 -7.83 -29.30
C THR A 323 -7.99 -9.13 -29.61
N LEU A 324 -8.66 -10.27 -29.41
CA LEU A 324 -8.28 -11.55 -30.03
C LEU A 324 -9.24 -11.83 -31.18
N ALA A 325 -8.72 -12.09 -32.38
CA ALA A 325 -9.51 -12.40 -33.56
C ALA A 325 -9.20 -13.82 -34.06
N TRP A 326 -10.22 -14.56 -34.49
CA TRP A 326 -10.02 -15.88 -35.07
C TRP A 326 -9.67 -15.78 -36.56
N VAL A 327 -8.41 -16.03 -36.90
CA VAL A 327 -7.86 -15.82 -38.25
C VAL A 327 -6.94 -16.99 -38.62
N GLY A 328 -7.22 -17.63 -39.75
CA GLY A 328 -6.43 -18.78 -40.23
C GLY A 328 -6.42 -19.98 -39.26
N GLY A 329 -7.53 -20.21 -38.55
CA GLY A 329 -7.66 -21.34 -37.61
C GLY A 329 -7.00 -21.14 -36.25
N ALA A 330 -6.60 -19.90 -35.89
CA ALA A 330 -6.02 -19.59 -34.59
C ALA A 330 -6.48 -18.22 -34.07
N TRP A 331 -6.46 -18.05 -32.74
CA TRP A 331 -6.63 -16.74 -32.11
C TRP A 331 -5.38 -15.89 -32.33
N ARG A 332 -5.54 -14.69 -32.88
CA ARG A 332 -4.47 -13.72 -33.11
C ARG A 332 -4.73 -12.43 -32.33
N GLU A 333 -3.69 -11.91 -31.71
CA GLU A 333 -3.74 -10.62 -31.01
C GLU A 333 -3.78 -9.46 -31.99
N ILE A 334 -4.75 -8.57 -31.80
CA ILE A 334 -4.98 -7.36 -32.57
C ILE A 334 -5.13 -6.20 -31.60
N ASP A 335 -4.10 -5.36 -31.56
CA ASP A 335 -4.16 -4.06 -30.91
C ASP A 335 -4.34 -2.97 -31.97
N THR A 336 -5.42 -2.21 -31.84
CA THR A 336 -5.77 -1.07 -32.71
C THR A 336 -5.59 0.26 -32.00
N THR A 337 -5.02 0.26 -30.79
CA THR A 337 -4.73 1.47 -30.05
C THR A 337 -3.60 2.25 -30.74
N PRO A 338 -3.76 3.55 -31.04
CA PRO A 338 -2.72 4.35 -31.70
C PRO A 338 -1.42 4.38 -30.89
N GLY A 339 -0.26 4.15 -31.53
CA GLY A 339 1.04 3.96 -30.86
C GLY A 339 1.55 5.13 -29.98
N GLU A 340 0.91 6.30 -30.06
CA GLU A 340 1.17 7.47 -29.20
C GLU A 340 0.80 7.24 -27.72
N TRP A 341 0.14 6.14 -27.39
CA TRP A 341 -0.26 5.82 -26.01
C TRP A 341 0.95 5.61 -25.08
N ILE A 342 2.03 4.96 -25.55
CA ILE A 342 3.21 4.62 -24.71
C ILE A 342 3.92 5.88 -24.19
N PRO A 343 4.27 6.89 -25.02
CA PRO A 343 4.83 8.14 -24.53
C PRO A 343 3.87 8.89 -23.59
N THR A 344 2.58 8.96 -23.95
CA THR A 344 1.55 9.69 -23.18
C THR A 344 1.40 9.15 -21.75
N GLU A 345 1.57 7.84 -21.55
CA GLU A 345 1.51 7.23 -20.22
C GLU A 345 2.79 7.48 -19.39
N ARG A 346 3.95 7.53 -20.05
CA ARG A 346 5.26 7.80 -19.40
C ARG A 346 5.43 9.23 -18.90
N GLU A 347 4.76 10.20 -19.51
CA GLU A 347 4.78 11.61 -19.08
C GLU A 347 4.23 11.84 -17.65
N THR A 348 3.60 10.81 -17.06
CA THR A 348 3.10 10.83 -15.68
C THR A 348 4.17 10.48 -14.64
N ALA A 349 5.43 10.25 -15.04
CA ALA A 349 6.52 9.90 -14.12
C ALA A 349 6.81 11.03 -13.12
N SER A 350 6.60 10.76 -11.82
CA SER A 350 6.90 11.69 -10.74
C SER A 350 8.41 11.77 -10.48
N PHE A 351 8.87 12.89 -9.95
CA PHE A 351 10.24 13.06 -9.44
C PHE A 351 10.67 11.95 -8.44
N TRP A 352 9.72 11.38 -7.69
CA TRP A 352 9.97 10.32 -6.70
C TRP A 352 10.05 8.90 -7.27
N THR A 353 9.79 8.72 -8.57
CA THR A 353 9.75 7.39 -9.22
C THR A 353 11.03 6.57 -8.98
N PRO A 354 12.26 7.13 -9.11
CA PRO A 354 13.50 6.37 -8.88
C PRO A 354 13.63 5.81 -7.45
N LEU A 355 13.17 6.56 -6.45
CA LEU A 355 13.19 6.09 -5.05
C LEU A 355 12.15 4.98 -4.83
N GLY A 356 10.97 5.13 -5.44
CA GLY A 356 9.93 4.09 -5.43
C GLY A 356 10.39 2.80 -6.11
N ASP A 357 11.12 2.92 -7.22
CA ASP A 357 11.69 1.77 -7.94
C ASP A 357 12.77 1.06 -7.13
N LEU A 358 13.66 1.80 -6.47
CA LEU A 358 14.65 1.23 -5.55
C LEU A 358 13.99 0.46 -4.41
N TRP A 359 12.93 1.01 -3.82
CA TRP A 359 12.16 0.33 -2.78
C TRP A 359 11.41 -0.90 -3.31
N SER A 360 10.80 -0.80 -4.50
CA SER A 360 10.18 -1.94 -5.19
C SER A 360 11.18 -3.07 -5.45
N TRP A 361 12.39 -2.72 -5.85
CA TRP A 361 13.47 -3.69 -6.05
C TRP A 361 13.92 -4.32 -4.74
N ALA A 362 14.13 -3.53 -3.68
CA ALA A 362 14.50 -4.05 -2.35
C ALA A 362 13.42 -4.98 -1.78
N THR A 363 12.14 -4.61 -1.90
CA THR A 363 11.01 -5.45 -1.48
C THR A 363 10.88 -6.71 -2.33
N TYR A 364 11.19 -6.65 -3.62
CA TYR A 364 11.25 -7.83 -4.49
C TYR A 364 12.37 -8.77 -4.08
N LEU A 365 13.59 -8.27 -3.81
CA LEU A 365 14.70 -9.08 -3.31
C LEU A 365 14.38 -9.72 -1.97
N PHE A 366 13.78 -8.97 -1.05
CA PHE A 366 13.33 -9.49 0.24
C PHE A 366 12.23 -10.54 0.09
N SER A 367 11.24 -10.30 -0.78
CA SER A 367 10.16 -11.25 -1.05
C SER A 367 10.71 -12.52 -1.70
N ARG A 368 11.62 -12.39 -2.66
CA ARG A 368 12.37 -13.52 -3.21
C ARG A 368 13.07 -14.28 -2.11
N TRP A 369 13.89 -13.65 -1.27
CA TRP A 369 14.58 -14.33 -0.17
C TRP A 369 13.62 -15.02 0.81
N ARG A 370 12.56 -14.32 1.26
CA ARG A 370 11.58 -14.83 2.23
C ARG A 370 10.82 -16.04 1.71
N TRP A 371 10.48 -16.02 0.43
CA TRP A 371 9.66 -17.03 -0.23
C TRP A 371 10.50 -17.91 -1.18
N SER A 372 11.85 -17.84 -1.12
CA SER A 372 12.73 -18.46 -2.11
C SER A 372 12.67 -19.96 -1.99
N GLU A 373 12.28 -20.54 -3.11
CA GLU A 373 12.49 -21.93 -3.48
C GLU A 373 13.99 -22.18 -3.64
N ARG A 374 14.49 -23.00 -2.72
CA ARG A 374 15.65 -23.91 -2.72
C ARG A 374 16.99 -23.62 -3.42
N ASP A 375 17.20 -22.68 -4.35
CA ASP A 375 18.50 -22.64 -5.05
C ASP A 375 18.94 -21.28 -5.64
N ASP A 376 19.39 -20.35 -4.80
CA ASP A 376 20.20 -19.21 -5.28
C ASP A 376 21.25 -18.80 -4.22
N ARG A 377 22.46 -19.39 -4.31
CA ARG A 377 23.62 -19.09 -3.44
C ARG A 377 24.04 -17.61 -3.43
N LEU A 378 23.61 -16.83 -4.43
CA LEU A 378 23.90 -15.38 -4.55
C LEU A 378 23.05 -14.49 -3.63
N THR A 379 21.85 -14.93 -3.21
CA THR A 379 20.96 -14.11 -2.36
C THR A 379 21.22 -14.25 -0.86
N GLY A 380 21.94 -15.29 -0.44
CA GLY A 380 22.37 -15.44 0.96
C GLY A 380 23.14 -14.21 1.46
N SER A 381 23.97 -13.60 0.61
CA SER A 381 24.91 -12.54 1.01
C SER A 381 24.28 -11.14 1.10
N ILE A 382 23.17 -10.86 0.38
CA ILE A 382 22.55 -9.52 0.37
C ILE A 382 21.65 -9.32 1.61
N GLY A 383 21.02 -10.37 2.13
CA GLY A 383 20.36 -10.34 3.44
C GLY A 383 21.32 -9.95 4.57
N TRP A 384 22.57 -10.43 4.48
CA TRP A 384 23.66 -10.03 5.37
C TRP A 384 24.17 -8.61 5.17
N LEU A 385 23.75 -7.85 4.15
CA LEU A 385 24.04 -6.41 4.01
C LEU A 385 22.96 -5.53 4.65
N LEU A 386 21.72 -6.02 4.74
CA LEU A 386 20.65 -5.35 5.47
C LEU A 386 20.85 -5.44 6.98
N VAL A 387 21.43 -6.54 7.48
CA VAL A 387 21.80 -6.70 8.90
C VAL A 387 22.75 -5.59 9.40
N PRO A 388 23.91 -5.30 8.76
CA PRO A 388 24.79 -4.23 9.16
C PRO A 388 24.18 -2.85 8.91
N LEU A 389 23.34 -2.65 7.89
CA LEU A 389 22.64 -1.37 7.70
C LEU A 389 21.59 -1.11 8.79
N ILE A 390 20.79 -2.12 9.15
CA ILE A 390 19.83 -2.07 10.26
C ILE A 390 20.59 -1.93 11.58
N ALA A 391 21.68 -2.66 11.77
CA ALA A 391 22.54 -2.52 12.93
C ALA A 391 23.18 -1.13 13.00
N LEU A 392 23.58 -0.54 11.86
CA LEU A 392 24.15 0.80 11.78
C LEU A 392 23.09 1.88 12.00
N LEU A 393 21.86 1.71 11.51
CA LEU A 393 20.73 2.61 11.77
C LEU A 393 20.26 2.51 13.23
N ALA A 394 20.14 1.29 13.77
CA ALA A 394 19.86 1.04 15.18
C ALA A 394 20.96 1.62 16.05
N TRP A 395 22.24 1.41 15.70
CA TRP A 395 23.39 2.02 16.37
C TRP A 395 23.40 3.53 16.24
N ARG A 396 22.99 4.12 15.11
CA ARG A 396 22.91 5.58 14.91
C ARG A 396 21.75 6.19 15.66
N LEU A 397 20.62 5.50 15.80
CA LEU A 397 19.50 5.88 16.66
C LEU A 397 19.87 5.74 18.15
N TYR A 398 20.58 4.67 18.52
CA TYR A 398 21.12 4.47 19.86
C TYR A 398 22.20 5.52 20.19
N ARG A 399 23.05 5.88 19.22
CA ARG A 399 24.02 6.98 19.34
C ARG A 399 23.34 8.34 19.33
N ARG A 400 22.26 8.58 18.57
CA ARG A 400 21.49 9.84 18.64
C ARG A 400 20.80 10.01 20.00
N ARG A 401 20.31 8.91 20.62
CA ARG A 401 19.89 8.94 22.02
C ARG A 401 21.05 9.25 22.97
N ARG A 402 22.29 8.81 22.66
CA ARG A 402 23.51 9.16 23.42
C ARG A 402 24.16 10.51 23.08
N VAL A 403 23.82 11.15 21.96
CA VAL A 403 24.37 12.47 21.56
C VAL A 403 23.47 13.62 22.04
N ALA A 404 22.25 13.34 22.50
CA ALA A 404 21.47 14.24 23.35
C ALA A 404 21.66 13.97 24.87
N THR A 405 22.51 13.01 25.24
CA THR A 405 22.91 12.72 26.65
C THR A 405 24.42 12.51 26.75
N GLY A 406 25.18 13.45 26.21
CA GLY A 406 26.61 13.57 26.45
C GLY A 406 26.87 14.65 27.48
N GLY A 407 26.87 14.29 28.76
CA GLY A 407 27.19 15.26 29.82
C GLY A 407 27.01 14.83 31.27
N ALA A 408 27.26 13.56 31.65
CA ALA A 408 27.75 13.22 32.98
C ALA A 408 28.24 11.77 32.99
N ALA A 409 29.52 11.59 33.30
CA ALA A 409 30.16 10.29 33.48
C ALA A 409 29.50 9.49 34.61
N VAL A 410 29.42 8.17 34.42
CA VAL A 410 28.97 7.21 35.43
C VAL A 410 30.00 7.18 36.57
N ALA A 411 29.64 7.76 37.71
CA ALA A 411 30.31 7.54 38.98
C ALA A 411 29.92 6.15 39.54
N PRO A 412 30.74 5.55 40.42
CA PRO A 412 30.55 4.17 40.88
C PRO A 412 29.22 3.97 41.60
N ILE A 413 28.65 2.78 41.42
CA ILE A 413 27.51 2.26 42.18
C ILE A 413 27.89 2.30 43.67
N GLY A 414 27.34 3.25 44.43
CA GLY A 414 27.63 3.37 45.87
C GLY A 414 27.43 4.73 46.55
N ALA A 415 26.87 5.75 45.90
CA ALA A 415 26.54 7.01 46.58
C ALA A 415 25.02 7.16 46.68
N ALA A 416 24.51 7.14 47.92
CA ALA A 416 23.13 7.49 48.23
C ALA A 416 22.79 8.85 47.59
N SER A 417 21.61 8.95 46.98
CA SER A 417 21.05 10.26 46.63
C SER A 417 21.05 11.12 47.90
N PRO A 418 21.37 12.43 47.82
CA PRO A 418 21.24 13.29 49.00
C PRO A 418 19.82 13.12 49.56
N PRO A 419 19.66 12.96 50.89
CA PRO A 419 18.35 12.76 51.48
C PRO A 419 17.48 13.95 51.06
N ARG A 420 16.44 13.67 50.26
CA ARG A 420 15.43 14.68 49.94
C ARG A 420 14.75 15.03 51.27
N PRO A 421 14.76 16.29 51.72
CA PRO A 421 14.08 16.69 52.95
C PRO A 421 12.63 16.18 52.93
N GLY A 422 12.22 15.45 53.98
CA GLY A 422 10.86 14.93 54.07
C GLY A 422 10.54 13.63 53.33
N ALA A 423 11.55 12.91 52.81
CA ALA A 423 11.34 11.56 52.24
C ALA A 423 11.11 10.48 53.32
N ASP A 424 11.56 10.74 54.54
CA ASP A 424 11.50 9.90 55.73
C ASP A 424 10.37 10.30 56.71
N SER A 425 9.48 11.20 56.28
CA SER A 425 8.39 11.70 57.13
C SER A 425 7.49 10.59 57.67
N ALA A 426 7.24 10.61 58.98
CA ALA A 426 6.33 9.68 59.66
C ALA A 426 4.89 9.71 59.13
N PHE A 427 4.48 10.78 58.43
CA PHE A 427 3.17 10.87 57.78
C PHE A 427 2.91 9.75 56.76
N TYR A 428 3.96 9.17 56.17
CA TYR A 428 3.82 8.00 55.28
C TYR A 428 3.32 6.74 56.00
N LEU A 429 3.42 6.67 57.33
CA LEU A 429 2.76 5.62 58.13
C LEU A 429 1.24 5.77 58.06
N VAL A 430 0.73 7.01 58.17
CA VAL A 430 -0.70 7.33 58.01
C VAL A 430 -1.16 7.01 56.58
N GLU A 431 -0.38 7.38 55.56
CA GLU A 431 -0.70 7.06 54.14
C GLU A 431 -0.87 5.54 53.93
N ARG A 432 0.09 4.75 54.39
CA ARG A 432 0.03 3.29 54.31
C ARG A 432 -1.14 2.72 55.10
N ARG A 433 -1.44 3.27 56.28
CA ARG A 433 -2.52 2.77 57.12
C ARG A 433 -3.90 3.05 56.52
N LEU A 434 -4.13 4.24 55.97
CA LEU A 434 -5.38 4.55 55.26
C LEU A 434 -5.55 3.70 54.00
N ALA A 435 -4.46 3.42 53.27
CA ALA A 435 -4.49 2.49 52.14
C ALA A 435 -4.91 1.06 52.58
N GLN A 436 -4.44 0.59 53.74
CA GLN A 436 -4.86 -0.70 54.32
C GLN A 436 -6.33 -0.69 54.77
N LEU A 437 -6.86 0.46 55.19
CA LEU A 437 -8.27 0.65 55.54
C LEU A 437 -9.16 0.87 54.30
N ALA A 438 -8.70 0.47 53.11
CA ALA A 438 -9.40 0.59 51.81
C ALA A 438 -9.57 2.03 51.28
N PHE A 439 -8.75 2.98 51.73
CA PHE A 439 -8.73 4.35 51.22
C PHE A 439 -7.41 4.72 50.52
N PRO A 440 -7.02 4.04 49.42
CA PRO A 440 -5.78 4.38 48.71
C PRO A 440 -5.84 5.75 48.03
N ARG A 441 -4.68 6.39 47.89
CA ARG A 441 -4.50 7.63 47.12
C ARG A 441 -4.38 7.34 45.62
N THR A 442 -5.04 8.13 44.78
CA THR A 442 -4.96 7.96 43.32
C THR A 442 -3.70 8.62 42.74
N PRO A 443 -3.16 8.13 41.61
CA PRO A 443 -2.01 8.76 40.95
C PRO A 443 -2.31 10.20 40.54
N GLY A 444 -1.53 11.17 41.05
CA GLY A 444 -1.70 12.60 40.77
C GLY A 444 -2.60 13.38 41.75
N GLU A 445 -3.20 12.71 42.74
CA GLU A 445 -4.00 13.33 43.80
C GLU A 445 -3.11 13.89 44.92
N SER A 446 -3.36 15.13 45.37
CA SER A 446 -2.63 15.73 46.50
C SER A 446 -3.07 15.14 47.84
N LEU A 447 -2.17 15.06 48.82
CA LEU A 447 -2.49 14.52 50.16
C LEU A 447 -3.66 15.26 50.84
N ALA A 448 -3.76 16.59 50.67
CA ALA A 448 -4.88 17.37 51.19
C ALA A 448 -6.23 16.98 50.57
N ARG A 449 -6.27 16.83 49.23
CA ARG A 449 -7.50 16.43 48.52
C ARG A 449 -7.89 14.99 48.87
N TRP A 450 -6.90 14.11 48.97
CA TRP A 450 -7.09 12.74 49.39
C TRP A 450 -7.66 12.64 50.80
N LEU A 451 -7.13 13.39 51.78
CA LEU A 451 -7.65 13.39 53.15
C LEU A 451 -9.09 13.92 53.24
N ALA A 452 -9.44 14.99 52.51
CA ALA A 452 -10.82 15.48 52.46
C ALA A 452 -11.80 14.45 51.86
N ARG A 453 -11.32 13.64 50.91
CA ARG A 453 -12.07 12.50 50.36
C ARG A 453 -12.25 11.37 51.38
N VAL A 454 -11.24 11.10 52.21
CA VAL A 454 -11.36 10.10 53.30
C VAL A 454 -12.37 10.56 54.35
N GLU A 455 -12.30 11.83 54.76
CA GLU A 455 -13.21 12.43 55.76
C GLU A 455 -14.67 12.40 55.31
N SER A 456 -14.92 12.68 54.02
CA SER A 456 -16.27 12.62 53.46
C SER A 456 -16.80 11.20 53.22
N ALA A 457 -15.93 10.20 53.14
CA ALA A 457 -16.30 8.83 52.77
C ALA A 457 -16.67 7.94 53.97
N SER A 458 -16.24 8.23 55.19
CA SER A 458 -16.60 7.42 56.36
C SER A 458 -16.48 8.16 57.69
N PRO A 459 -17.52 8.17 58.54
CA PRO A 459 -17.44 8.68 59.91
C PRO A 459 -16.68 7.72 60.86
N VAL A 460 -16.27 6.53 60.39
CA VAL A 460 -15.60 5.49 61.21
C VAL A 460 -14.10 5.74 61.35
N VAL A 461 -13.49 6.54 60.46
CA VAL A 461 -12.06 6.88 60.53
C VAL A 461 -11.91 8.31 61.04
N THR A 462 -11.35 8.48 62.24
CA THR A 462 -11.18 9.81 62.84
C THR A 462 -10.06 10.57 62.12
N THR A 463 -10.42 11.51 61.24
CA THR A 463 -9.48 12.37 60.51
C THR A 463 -9.06 13.62 61.29
N ALA A 464 -9.67 13.91 62.44
CA ALA A 464 -9.47 15.16 63.20
C ALA A 464 -8.01 15.62 63.42
N PRO A 465 -7.04 14.74 63.77
CA PRO A 465 -5.65 15.18 63.96
C PRO A 465 -4.83 15.22 62.65
N LEU A 466 -5.33 14.65 61.56
CA LEU A 466 -4.59 14.46 60.32
C LEU A 466 -4.29 15.76 59.54
N PRO A 467 -5.17 16.78 59.51
CA PRO A 467 -4.85 18.07 58.90
C PRO A 467 -3.62 18.75 59.53
N ALA A 468 -3.49 18.71 60.86
CA ALA A 468 -2.35 19.29 61.56
C ALA A 468 -1.04 18.57 61.22
N LEU A 469 -1.07 17.23 61.21
CA LEU A 469 0.09 16.41 60.81
C LEU A 469 0.46 16.59 59.33
N LEU A 470 -0.54 16.81 58.46
CA LEU A 470 -0.31 17.10 57.05
C LEU A 470 0.41 18.44 56.87
N THR A 471 0.05 19.47 57.64
CA THR A 471 0.73 20.77 57.62
C THR A 471 2.20 20.65 58.03
N LEU A 472 2.49 19.89 59.09
CA LEU A 472 3.88 19.58 59.49
C LEU A 472 4.62 18.80 58.40
N HIS A 473 3.99 17.80 57.78
CA HIS A 473 4.56 17.05 56.65
C HIS A 473 4.90 17.95 55.44
N TYR A 474 4.02 18.88 55.09
CA TYR A 474 4.26 19.81 53.99
C TYR A 474 5.37 20.81 54.30
N ARG A 475 5.44 21.33 55.53
CA ARG A 475 6.58 22.16 55.95
C ARG A 475 7.89 21.38 55.89
N TYR A 476 7.90 20.15 56.42
CA TYR A 476 9.09 19.30 56.39
C TYR A 476 9.61 19.00 54.97
N ARG A 477 8.71 18.95 53.98
CA ARG A 477 9.05 18.57 52.60
C ARG A 477 9.30 19.74 51.66
N PHE A 478 8.60 20.85 51.86
CA PHE A 478 8.53 21.95 50.88
C PHE A 478 8.91 23.31 51.45
N ASP A 479 9.03 23.47 52.77
CA ASP A 479 9.51 24.70 53.38
C ASP A 479 11.05 24.70 53.43
N PRO A 480 11.73 25.71 52.86
CA PRO A 480 13.19 25.84 52.96
C PRO A 480 13.71 25.88 54.41
N ALA A 481 12.89 26.32 55.37
CA ALA A 481 13.25 26.36 56.79
C ALA A 481 13.11 24.99 57.49
N GLY A 482 12.38 24.04 56.90
CA GLY A 482 12.13 22.72 57.47
C GLY A 482 11.28 22.73 58.75
N LEU A 483 11.46 21.70 59.58
CA LEU A 483 10.88 21.60 60.93
C LEU A 483 12.01 21.64 61.97
N ASP A 484 11.74 22.20 63.13
CA ASP A 484 12.63 22.05 64.28
C ASP A 484 12.52 20.64 64.91
N ALA A 485 13.38 20.35 65.90
CA ALA A 485 13.42 19.03 66.53
C ALA A 485 12.15 18.70 67.33
N ALA A 486 11.46 19.70 67.88
CA ALA A 486 10.22 19.51 68.62
C ALA A 486 9.06 19.23 67.65
N GLU A 487 8.94 20.01 66.57
CA GLU A 487 7.96 19.82 65.52
C GLU A 487 8.12 18.48 64.79
N LEU A 488 9.36 18.00 64.60
CA LEU A 488 9.63 16.69 64.02
C LEU A 488 9.21 15.54 64.97
N ALA A 489 9.46 15.71 66.28
CA ALA A 489 9.00 14.76 67.29
C ALA A 489 7.47 14.73 67.39
N ASP A 490 6.80 15.89 67.28
CA ASP A 490 5.34 15.99 67.25
C ASP A 490 4.74 15.31 66.01
N LEU A 491 5.38 15.47 64.85
CA LEU A 491 4.97 14.78 63.62
C LEU A 491 5.10 13.25 63.75
N ASP A 492 6.21 12.75 64.30
CA ASP A 492 6.43 11.31 64.48
C ASP A 492 5.50 10.72 65.56
N ALA A 493 5.41 11.36 66.72
CA ALA A 493 4.54 10.94 67.81
C ALA A 493 3.06 10.96 67.39
N GLY A 494 2.61 12.04 66.74
CA GLY A 494 1.23 12.17 66.28
C GLY A 494 0.86 11.17 65.18
N ALA A 495 1.75 10.94 64.21
CA ALA A 495 1.52 9.95 63.17
C ALA A 495 1.45 8.52 63.74
N ARG A 496 2.34 8.17 64.68
CA ARG A 496 2.34 6.84 65.33
C ARG A 496 1.14 6.65 66.25
N ALA A 497 0.78 7.65 67.04
CA ALA A 497 -0.39 7.62 67.91
C ALA A 497 -1.68 7.43 67.09
N TRP A 498 -1.80 8.13 65.96
CA TRP A 498 -2.93 7.97 65.06
C TRP A 498 -3.00 6.55 64.46
N VAL A 499 -1.87 6.01 63.98
CA VAL A 499 -1.82 4.65 63.44
C VAL A 499 -2.16 3.61 64.51
N ALA A 500 -1.68 3.80 65.74
CA ALA A 500 -1.99 2.93 66.88
C ALA A 500 -3.48 2.97 67.28
N GLY A 501 -4.12 4.14 67.21
CA GLY A 501 -5.55 4.29 67.49
C GLY A 501 -6.47 3.64 66.46
N HIS A 502 -5.96 3.27 65.28
CA HIS A 502 -6.75 2.74 64.17
C HIS A 502 -6.30 1.32 63.77
N HIS A 503 -5.96 0.47 64.74
CA HIS A 503 -5.63 -0.94 64.53
C HIS A 503 -6.88 -1.80 64.20
N MET A 504 -6.73 -2.70 63.21
CA MET A 504 -7.65 -3.81 62.95
C MET A 504 -7.07 -5.01 63.69
N GLY A 505 -7.82 -5.63 64.60
CA GLY A 505 -7.38 -6.85 65.27
C GLY A 505 -7.19 -8.00 64.26
N GLY A 506 -5.96 -8.51 64.10
CA GLY A 506 -5.61 -9.65 63.25
C GLY A 506 -4.09 -9.71 62.94
N PRO A 507 -3.48 -10.91 62.82
CA PRO A 507 -2.26 -11.28 63.54
C PRO A 507 -0.93 -10.81 62.93
N GLU A 508 0.06 -10.72 63.82
CA GLU A 508 1.52 -10.64 63.61
C GLU A 508 2.03 -11.09 62.23
N MET A 509 2.66 -10.17 61.49
CA MET A 509 3.75 -10.54 60.58
C MET A 509 5.08 -10.30 61.29
N ALA A 510 5.76 -11.41 61.58
CA ALA A 510 7.13 -11.46 62.07
C ALA A 510 8.12 -10.69 61.16
N PRO A 511 9.26 -10.22 61.70
CA PRO A 511 10.22 -9.40 60.98
C PRO A 511 11.00 -10.20 59.93
N GLN A 512 10.98 -9.75 58.67
CA GLN A 512 11.83 -10.31 57.62
C GLN A 512 13.30 -9.95 57.89
N THR A 513 14.10 -10.98 58.15
CA THR A 513 15.57 -10.92 58.23
C THR A 513 16.15 -10.98 56.80
N PRO A 514 17.22 -10.24 56.45
CA PRO A 514 17.66 -10.10 55.07
C PRO A 514 18.44 -11.32 54.55
N GLN A 515 18.10 -11.77 53.33
CA GLN A 515 18.83 -12.81 52.61
C GLN A 515 20.28 -12.36 52.29
N ARG A 516 21.26 -13.12 52.80
CA ARG A 516 22.66 -13.10 52.38
C ARG A 516 22.81 -13.86 51.05
N SER A 517 23.28 -13.19 50.00
CA SER A 517 23.75 -13.81 48.77
C SER A 517 25.12 -14.47 48.99
N GLY A 518 25.18 -15.80 48.98
CA GLY A 518 26.41 -16.57 48.90
C GLY A 518 26.87 -16.72 47.45
N ARG A 519 28.06 -16.19 47.15
CA ARG A 519 28.88 -16.56 45.99
C ARG A 519 29.32 -18.01 46.15
N THR A 520 29.24 -18.79 45.08
CA THR A 520 30.14 -19.93 44.84
C THR A 520 30.74 -19.80 43.46
N SER A 521 32.04 -19.52 43.47
CA SER A 521 33.00 -19.84 42.42
C SER A 521 33.30 -21.33 42.46
N SER A 522 33.22 -22.01 41.32
CA SER A 522 34.07 -23.11 40.84
C SER A 522 33.60 -23.49 39.45
#